data_AF-A0AA49GGX9-F1
#
_entry.id   AF-A0AA49GGX9-F1
#
_cell.length_a   1.000
_cell.length_b   1.000
_cell.length_c   1.000
_cell.angle_alpha   90.00
_cell.angle_beta   90.00
_cell.angle_gamma   90.00
#
_symmetry.space_group_name_H-M   'P 1'
#
loop_
_entity.id
_entity.type
_entity.pdbx_description
1 polymer ?
#
loop_
_entity_poly.entity_id
_entity_poly.type
_entity_poly.pdbx_seq_one_letter_code
_entity_poly.pdbx_strand_id
1 'polypeptide(L)'
;MITPKSSQKDYASKGVKKYGDMALIYGAIHSPVFQEIFKGSDNMLFLLVKQWLHFVIASIAYSMSAVFRYRFGVQSCGIVLSLTTLTFACIFNTIHIISIQKPFAIFMLPFVLYGRTPDEFYQWIVIDIYSERLLLFMLVVAALSVIHVTVAYVGGGHSDVSKRGVSWIYTILVWMFSKLRWIKINPFFIGCVIEPAIVIGCGVAIWTYWQDTYFAIWCWMMGGCELWQQLVDKSTSLHQQSILRA
;
A
#
# COMPACT_ATOMS: atom_id res chain seq x y z
N MET A 1 13.41 -14.76 -35.57
CA MET A 1 14.51 -14.45 -34.63
C MET A 1 13.88 -13.89 -33.35
N ILE A 2 13.71 -14.72 -32.33
CA ILE A 2 13.04 -14.34 -31.08
C ILE A 2 14.08 -13.62 -30.22
N THR A 3 13.91 -12.32 -29.98
CA THR A 3 14.82 -11.56 -29.12
C THR A 3 14.72 -12.05 -27.66
N PRO A 4 15.84 -12.31 -26.96
CA PRO A 4 15.86 -12.81 -25.58
C PRO A 4 15.23 -11.86 -24.55
N LYS A 5 14.92 -10.61 -24.93
CA LYS A 5 14.16 -9.65 -24.10
C LYS A 5 12.65 -9.92 -24.05
N SER A 6 12.10 -10.72 -24.95
CA SER A 6 10.65 -11.03 -24.98
C SER A 6 10.31 -12.24 -24.11
N SER A 7 11.09 -13.32 -24.21
CA SER A 7 10.84 -14.55 -23.44
C SER A 7 11.11 -14.43 -21.93
N GLN A 8 11.89 -13.44 -21.47
CA GLN A 8 12.04 -13.14 -20.04
C GLN A 8 10.96 -12.21 -19.47
N LYS A 9 10.28 -11.43 -20.32
CA LYS A 9 9.23 -10.50 -19.90
C LYS A 9 7.88 -11.19 -19.71
N ASP A 10 7.61 -12.28 -20.42
CA ASP A 10 6.31 -12.98 -20.36
C ASP A 10 6.08 -13.79 -19.07
N TYR A 11 7.15 -14.09 -18.31
CA TYR A 11 7.06 -14.91 -17.09
C TYR A 11 7.33 -14.13 -15.79
N ALA A 12 7.82 -12.90 -15.87
CA ALA A 12 7.98 -12.03 -14.71
C ALA A 12 6.64 -11.37 -14.34
N SER A 13 5.81 -12.02 -13.51
CA SER A 13 4.91 -11.38 -12.51
C SER A 13 3.65 -12.19 -12.14
N LYS A 14 3.41 -13.39 -12.68
CA LYS A 14 2.12 -14.11 -12.50
C LYS A 14 1.70 -14.43 -11.05
N GLY A 15 2.60 -14.34 -10.05
CA GLY A 15 2.29 -14.74 -8.66
C GLY A 15 2.22 -13.61 -7.65
N VAL A 16 2.81 -12.45 -7.94
CA VAL A 16 2.84 -11.35 -6.98
C VAL A 16 1.67 -10.41 -7.27
N LYS A 17 0.92 -10.03 -6.22
CA LYS A 17 -0.35 -9.29 -6.34
C LYS A 17 -0.14 -7.86 -6.88
N LYS A 18 -1.07 -7.37 -7.70
CA LYS A 18 -1.05 -6.02 -8.28
C LYS A 18 -2.33 -5.31 -7.84
N TYR A 19 -2.23 -4.04 -7.45
CA TYR A 19 -3.36 -3.23 -6.94
C TYR A 19 -3.61 -1.99 -7.80
N GLY A 20 -3.19 -2.00 -9.07
CA GLY A 20 -3.65 -1.01 -10.06
C GLY A 20 -5.11 -1.27 -10.43
N ASP A 21 -5.84 -0.23 -10.80
CA ASP A 21 -7.31 -0.30 -10.97
C ASP A 21 -7.74 -1.36 -12.01
N MET A 22 -7.04 -1.45 -13.14
CA MET A 22 -7.30 -2.50 -14.15
C MET A 22 -6.97 -3.91 -13.63
N ALA A 23 -5.97 -4.05 -12.77
CA ALA A 23 -5.64 -5.33 -12.15
C ALA A 23 -6.69 -5.73 -11.09
N LEU A 24 -7.26 -4.75 -10.37
CA LEU A 24 -8.36 -4.95 -9.44
C LEU A 24 -9.63 -5.39 -10.19
N ILE A 25 -9.99 -4.72 -11.28
CA ILE A 25 -11.16 -5.08 -12.10
C ILE A 25 -10.98 -6.47 -12.70
N TYR A 26 -9.83 -6.73 -13.34
CA TYR A 26 -9.52 -8.03 -13.92
C TYR A 26 -9.55 -9.13 -12.84
N GLY A 27 -8.91 -8.87 -11.69
CA GLY A 27 -8.88 -9.77 -10.56
C GLY A 27 -10.26 -10.03 -9.96
N ALA A 28 -11.13 -9.03 -9.87
CA ALA A 28 -12.48 -9.20 -9.36
C ALA A 28 -13.27 -10.23 -10.18
N ILE A 29 -13.13 -10.21 -11.50
CA ILE A 29 -13.88 -11.10 -12.42
C ILE A 29 -13.24 -12.50 -12.52
N HIS A 30 -11.92 -12.61 -12.38
CA HIS A 30 -11.18 -13.87 -12.60
C HIS A 30 -10.70 -14.53 -11.30
N SER A 31 -11.00 -13.96 -10.14
CA SER A 31 -10.56 -14.51 -8.85
C SER A 31 -11.28 -15.80 -8.50
N PRO A 32 -10.64 -16.69 -7.70
CA PRO A 32 -11.32 -17.82 -7.09
C PRO A 32 -12.55 -17.40 -6.28
N VAL A 33 -12.53 -16.22 -5.64
CA VAL A 33 -13.68 -15.67 -4.92
C VAL A 33 -14.90 -15.56 -5.83
N PHE A 34 -14.73 -14.96 -7.01
CA PHE A 34 -15.83 -14.78 -7.97
C PHE A 34 -16.36 -16.13 -8.48
N GLN A 35 -15.47 -17.08 -8.76
CA GLN A 35 -15.86 -18.41 -9.19
C GLN A 35 -16.64 -19.17 -8.10
N GLU A 36 -16.29 -18.99 -6.84
CA GLU A 36 -16.94 -19.66 -5.70
C GLU A 36 -18.28 -19.01 -5.31
N ILE A 37 -18.46 -17.70 -5.55
CA ILE A 37 -19.76 -17.00 -5.36
C ILE A 37 -20.87 -17.67 -6.16
N PHE A 38 -20.60 -18.09 -7.41
CA PHE A 38 -21.59 -18.77 -8.26
C PHE A 38 -21.73 -20.26 -7.98
N LYS A 39 -20.80 -20.86 -7.23
CA LYS A 39 -20.82 -22.29 -6.89
C LYS A 39 -21.44 -22.60 -5.53
N GLY A 40 -21.72 -21.58 -4.71
CA GLY A 40 -22.36 -21.76 -3.39
C GLY A 40 -21.49 -22.52 -2.39
N SER A 41 -20.17 -22.32 -2.44
CA SER A 41 -19.19 -23.07 -1.63
C SER A 41 -19.01 -22.47 -0.23
N ASP A 42 -18.93 -23.33 0.78
CA ASP A 42 -18.68 -22.95 2.19
C ASP A 42 -17.34 -22.21 2.38
N ASN A 43 -16.40 -22.38 1.45
CA ASN A 43 -15.11 -21.70 1.49
C ASN A 43 -15.16 -20.22 1.03
N MET A 44 -16.29 -19.76 0.51
CA MET A 44 -16.45 -18.40 -0.03
C MET A 44 -16.13 -17.33 1.03
N LEU A 45 -16.69 -17.46 2.24
CA LEU A 45 -16.49 -16.47 3.31
C LEU A 45 -15.01 -16.36 3.70
N PHE A 46 -14.33 -17.50 3.82
CA PHE A 46 -12.90 -17.54 4.13
C PHE A 46 -12.06 -16.84 3.04
N LEU A 47 -12.37 -17.10 1.77
CA LEU A 47 -11.67 -16.45 0.65
C LEU A 47 -11.94 -14.94 0.59
N LEU A 48 -13.16 -14.49 0.90
CA LEU A 48 -13.53 -13.08 1.00
C LEU A 48 -12.74 -12.38 2.10
N VAL A 49 -12.73 -12.94 3.32
CA VAL A 49 -11.97 -12.39 4.46
C VAL A 49 -10.48 -12.35 4.15
N LYS A 50 -9.94 -13.40 3.54
CA LYS A 50 -8.53 -13.45 3.13
C LYS A 50 -8.21 -12.35 2.11
N GLN A 51 -9.06 -12.15 1.09
CA GLN A 51 -8.84 -11.13 0.08
C GLN A 51 -8.95 -9.72 0.66
N TRP A 52 -9.92 -9.52 1.56
CA TRP A 52 -10.10 -8.31 2.34
C TRP A 52 -8.85 -7.93 3.13
N LEU A 53 -8.32 -8.85 3.95
CA LEU A 53 -7.13 -8.60 4.75
C LEU A 53 -5.93 -8.21 3.87
N HIS A 54 -5.76 -8.87 2.72
CA HIS A 54 -4.70 -8.49 1.78
C HIS A 54 -4.88 -7.08 1.19
N PHE A 55 -6.12 -6.63 1.01
CA PHE A 55 -6.42 -5.31 0.49
C PHE A 55 -6.24 -4.22 1.55
N VAL A 56 -6.66 -4.47 2.79
CA VAL A 56 -6.42 -3.60 3.95
C VAL A 56 -4.91 -3.42 4.17
N ILE A 57 -4.16 -4.52 4.22
CA ILE A 57 -2.70 -4.50 4.38
C ILE A 57 -2.06 -3.69 3.24
N ALA A 58 -2.54 -3.83 2.00
CA ALA A 58 -2.03 -3.05 0.87
C ALA A 58 -2.34 -1.57 0.95
N SER A 59 -3.53 -1.21 1.42
CA SER A 59 -3.93 0.19 1.60
C SER A 59 -3.08 0.86 2.68
N ILE A 60 -2.90 0.20 3.82
CA ILE A 60 -2.07 0.71 4.91
C ILE A 60 -0.60 0.81 4.48
N ALA A 61 -0.04 -0.23 3.85
CA ALA A 61 1.33 -0.22 3.34
C ALA A 61 1.55 0.88 2.27
N TYR A 62 0.53 1.14 1.44
CA TYR A 62 0.58 2.20 0.44
C TYR A 62 0.79 3.58 1.05
N SER A 63 0.23 3.87 2.23
CA SER A 63 0.46 5.14 2.93
C SER A 63 1.95 5.43 3.16
N MET A 64 2.72 4.40 3.49
CA MET A 64 4.17 4.49 3.64
C MET A 64 4.87 4.54 2.29
N SER A 65 4.52 3.63 1.38
CA SER A 65 5.14 3.55 0.05
C SER A 65 4.96 4.84 -0.77
N ALA A 66 3.82 5.53 -0.65
CA ALA A 66 3.56 6.80 -1.31
C ALA A 66 4.57 7.89 -0.92
N VAL A 67 5.06 7.87 0.33
CA VAL A 67 6.01 8.84 0.88
C VAL A 67 7.46 8.45 0.62
N PHE A 68 7.82 7.18 0.86
CA PHE A 68 9.22 6.73 0.85
C PHE A 68 9.74 6.28 -0.52
N ARG A 69 8.90 6.25 -1.57
CA ARG A 69 9.27 5.68 -2.87
C ARG A 69 9.21 6.71 -4.01
N TYR A 70 10.27 6.72 -4.82
CA TYR A 70 10.43 7.45 -6.07
C TYR A 70 10.04 6.58 -7.28
N ARG A 71 9.67 7.21 -8.41
CA ARG A 71 9.06 6.61 -9.63
C ARG A 71 7.57 6.33 -9.48
N PHE A 72 6.84 7.45 -9.51
CA PHE A 72 5.40 7.52 -9.67
C PHE A 72 4.95 6.89 -11.00
N GLY A 73 3.78 6.22 -11.02
CA GLY A 73 3.20 5.67 -12.25
C GLY A 73 3.56 4.24 -12.62
N VAL A 74 4.28 3.47 -11.77
CA VAL A 74 4.51 2.05 -12.04
C VAL A 74 3.37 1.19 -11.48
N GLN A 75 2.36 0.93 -12.32
CA GLN A 75 1.31 -0.12 -12.34
C GLN A 75 0.85 -0.86 -11.05
N SER A 76 1.05 -0.29 -9.87
CA SER A 76 0.93 -1.03 -8.61
C SER A 76 -0.12 -0.43 -7.68
N CYS A 77 -0.48 0.84 -7.89
CA CYS A 77 -1.46 1.58 -7.12
C CYS A 77 -2.26 2.47 -8.07
N GLY A 78 -3.58 2.34 -8.07
CA GLY A 78 -4.49 3.20 -8.82
C GLY A 78 -5.27 4.18 -7.95
N ILE A 79 -6.28 4.81 -8.54
CA ILE A 79 -7.22 5.71 -7.87
C ILE A 79 -7.94 4.95 -6.75
N VAL A 80 -8.35 3.70 -6.99
CA VAL A 80 -9.12 2.91 -6.02
C VAL A 80 -8.31 2.67 -4.75
N LEU A 81 -7.07 2.23 -4.88
CA LEU A 81 -6.20 2.00 -3.71
C LEU A 81 -5.89 3.32 -2.99
N SER A 82 -5.64 4.40 -3.72
CA SER A 82 -5.32 5.71 -3.16
C SER A 82 -6.50 6.28 -2.36
N LEU A 83 -7.69 6.31 -2.95
CA LEU A 83 -8.92 6.78 -2.30
C LEU A 83 -9.28 5.91 -1.09
N THR A 84 -9.17 4.59 -1.23
CA THR A 84 -9.41 3.67 -0.13
C THR A 84 -8.46 3.93 1.03
N THR A 85 -7.17 4.11 0.74
CA THR A 85 -6.14 4.36 1.75
C THR A 85 -6.42 5.65 2.52
N LEU A 86 -6.69 6.75 1.80
CA LEU A 86 -7.01 8.04 2.41
C LEU A 86 -8.28 7.96 3.25
N THR A 87 -9.33 7.32 2.73
CA THR A 87 -10.59 7.25 3.45
C THR A 87 -10.50 6.32 4.67
N PHE A 88 -9.73 5.24 4.57
CA PHE A 88 -9.44 4.37 5.71
C PHE A 88 -8.70 5.14 6.81
N ALA A 89 -7.73 5.99 6.43
CA ALA A 89 -7.02 6.85 7.36
C ALA A 89 -7.94 7.91 8.00
N CYS A 90 -8.84 8.53 7.23
CA CYS A 90 -9.84 9.47 7.76
C CYS A 90 -10.78 8.80 8.77
N ILE A 91 -11.29 7.61 8.45
CA ILE A 91 -12.15 6.84 9.37
C ILE A 91 -11.37 6.40 10.61
N PHE A 92 -10.08 6.05 10.44
CA PHE A 92 -9.24 5.74 11.59
C PHE A 92 -9.03 6.96 12.49
N ASN A 93 -8.96 8.16 11.92
CA ASN A 93 -8.71 9.40 12.66
C ASN A 93 -9.96 10.07 13.23
N THR A 94 -11.16 9.81 12.71
CA THR A 94 -12.39 10.47 13.18
C THR A 94 -12.88 9.93 14.53
N ILE A 95 -13.47 10.81 15.36
CA ILE A 95 -14.11 10.45 16.64
C ILE A 95 -15.53 9.89 16.45
N HIS A 96 -16.16 10.14 15.30
CA HIS A 96 -17.54 9.77 15.00
C HIS A 96 -17.74 8.27 14.78
N ILE A 97 -16.65 7.52 14.60
CA ILE A 97 -16.68 6.06 14.39
C ILE A 97 -16.04 5.37 15.60
N ILE A 98 -16.82 4.50 16.24
CA ILE A 98 -16.39 3.74 17.41
C ILE A 98 -15.19 2.87 17.04
N SER A 99 -14.18 2.83 17.91
CA SER A 99 -12.90 2.17 17.64
C SER A 99 -13.00 0.72 17.16
N ILE A 100 -13.99 -0.05 17.64
CA ILE A 100 -14.21 -1.45 17.24
C ILE A 100 -14.66 -1.61 15.77
N GLN A 101 -15.23 -0.56 15.18
CA GLN A 101 -15.72 -0.56 13.80
C GLN A 101 -14.64 -0.14 12.79
N LYS A 102 -13.58 0.54 13.24
CA LYS A 102 -12.48 1.04 12.39
C LYS A 102 -11.81 -0.04 11.53
N PRO A 103 -11.59 -1.29 11.98
CA PRO A 103 -11.03 -2.35 11.13
C PRO A 103 -11.90 -2.73 9.93
N PHE A 104 -13.21 -2.47 9.99
CA PHE A 104 -14.19 -2.77 8.94
C PHE A 104 -14.51 -1.56 8.06
N ALA A 105 -13.81 -0.44 8.28
CA ALA A 105 -14.10 0.85 7.68
C ALA A 105 -14.18 0.85 6.15
N ILE A 106 -13.35 0.05 5.44
CA ILE A 106 -13.42 0.02 3.96
C ILE A 106 -14.74 -0.60 3.46
N PHE A 107 -15.42 -1.46 4.24
CA PHE A 107 -16.76 -1.96 3.90
C PHE A 107 -17.84 -0.94 4.24
N MET A 108 -17.62 -0.15 5.29
CA MET A 108 -18.55 0.89 5.70
C MET A 108 -18.44 2.15 4.83
N LEU A 109 -17.34 2.33 4.10
CA LEU A 109 -17.05 3.51 3.27
C LEU A 109 -18.24 3.98 2.42
N PRO A 110 -18.89 3.11 1.61
CA PRO A 110 -20.02 3.54 0.79
C PRO A 110 -21.24 4.00 1.59
N PHE A 111 -21.41 3.45 2.80
CA PHE A 111 -22.54 3.74 3.68
C PHE A 111 -22.29 4.95 4.58
N VAL A 112 -21.03 5.13 5.00
CA VAL A 112 -20.56 6.30 5.75
C VAL A 112 -20.74 7.58 4.94
N LEU A 113 -20.53 7.49 3.62
CA LEU A 113 -20.68 8.63 2.72
C LEU A 113 -22.14 8.93 2.34
N TYR A 114 -23.07 8.00 2.58
CA TYR A 114 -24.45 8.12 2.09
C TYR A 114 -25.30 8.99 3.01
N GLY A 115 -25.93 10.03 2.44
CA GLY A 115 -26.89 10.88 3.15
C GLY A 115 -26.28 11.94 4.08
N ARG A 116 -24.97 12.20 3.97
CA ARG A 116 -24.27 13.25 4.73
C ARG A 116 -24.04 14.50 3.89
N THR A 117 -24.08 15.65 4.55
CA THR A 117 -23.81 16.97 3.97
C THR A 117 -22.29 17.24 3.89
N PRO A 118 -21.84 18.13 2.99
CA PRO A 118 -20.43 18.54 2.93
C PRO A 118 -19.87 19.07 4.25
N ASP A 119 -20.68 19.78 5.03
CA ASP A 119 -20.26 20.34 6.33
C ASP A 119 -20.01 19.23 7.36
N GLU A 120 -20.85 18.19 7.38
CA GLU A 120 -20.62 17.01 8.21
C GLU A 120 -19.31 16.30 7.82
N PHE A 121 -19.01 16.19 6.52
CA PHE A 121 -17.74 15.61 6.10
C PHE A 121 -16.53 16.43 6.53
N TYR A 122 -16.62 17.76 6.42
CA TYR A 122 -15.55 18.63 6.88
C TYR A 122 -15.33 18.49 8.38
N GLN A 123 -16.40 18.45 9.17
CA GLN A 123 -16.32 18.19 10.61
C GLN A 123 -15.62 16.86 10.88
N TRP A 124 -16.01 15.78 10.20
CA TRP A 124 -15.47 14.44 10.47
C TRP A 124 -14.00 14.26 10.09
N ILE A 125 -13.57 14.91 9.00
CA ILE A 125 -12.22 14.75 8.44
C ILE A 125 -11.22 15.71 9.09
N VAL A 126 -11.66 16.92 9.48
CA VAL A 126 -10.76 18.02 9.83
C VAL A 126 -10.91 18.48 11.28
N ILE A 127 -12.14 18.53 11.81
CA ILE A 127 -12.40 19.13 13.14
C ILE A 127 -12.40 18.05 14.22
N ASP A 128 -13.28 17.07 14.07
CA ASP A 128 -13.60 16.05 15.06
C ASP A 128 -12.70 14.83 14.90
N ILE A 129 -11.41 15.05 15.16
CA ILE A 129 -10.34 14.08 14.92
C ILE A 129 -9.55 13.75 16.19
N TYR A 130 -8.95 12.57 16.19
CA TYR A 130 -8.08 12.11 17.27
C TYR A 130 -6.65 12.63 17.17
N SER A 131 -6.14 12.89 15.95
CA SER A 131 -4.76 13.31 15.73
C SER A 131 -4.62 14.30 14.57
N GLU A 132 -4.16 15.51 14.89
CA GLU A 132 -3.78 16.53 13.90
C GLU A 132 -2.54 16.11 13.09
N ARG A 133 -1.59 15.39 13.71
CA ARG A 133 -0.39 14.90 13.02
C ARG A 133 -0.74 13.85 11.97
N LEU A 134 -1.72 13.01 12.27
CA LEU A 134 -2.25 12.06 11.31
C LEU A 134 -2.94 12.77 10.16
N LEU A 135 -3.73 13.82 10.44
CA LEU A 135 -4.30 14.66 9.39
C LEU A 135 -3.22 15.26 8.49
N LEU A 136 -2.17 15.85 9.07
CA LEU A 136 -1.07 16.42 8.29
C LEU A 136 -0.39 15.35 7.41
N PHE A 137 -0.13 14.18 7.96
CA PHE A 137 0.44 13.06 7.20
C PHE A 137 -0.50 12.61 6.07
N MET A 138 -1.81 12.52 6.31
CA MET A 138 -2.80 12.20 5.28
C MET A 138 -2.81 13.23 4.15
N LEU A 139 -2.63 14.52 4.44
CA LEU A 139 -2.50 15.55 3.41
C LEU A 139 -1.25 15.34 2.54
N VAL A 140 -0.12 14.96 3.15
CA VAL A 140 1.10 14.60 2.40
C VAL A 140 0.87 13.37 1.52
N VAL A 141 0.24 12.32 2.06
CA VAL A 141 -0.11 11.12 1.29
C VAL A 141 -1.05 11.50 0.14
N ALA A 142 -2.07 12.33 0.37
CA ALA A 142 -3.01 12.76 -0.66
C ALA A 142 -2.30 13.50 -1.80
N ALA A 143 -1.43 14.45 -1.48
CA ALA A 143 -0.66 15.19 -2.49
C ALA A 143 0.23 14.26 -3.33
N LEU A 144 0.94 13.32 -2.69
CA LEU A 144 1.80 12.35 -3.38
C LEU A 144 0.99 11.34 -4.19
N SER A 145 -0.18 10.93 -3.70
CA SER A 145 -1.11 10.05 -4.42
C SER A 145 -1.69 10.72 -5.66
N VAL A 146 -2.03 12.01 -5.60
CA VAL A 146 -2.46 12.78 -6.78
C VAL A 146 -1.36 12.77 -7.84
N ILE A 147 -0.12 13.09 -7.46
CA ILE A 147 1.04 13.02 -8.37
C ILE A 147 1.18 11.60 -8.94
N HIS A 148 1.08 10.57 -8.08
CA HIS A 148 1.18 9.17 -8.50
C HIS A 148 0.14 8.79 -9.56
N VAL A 149 -1.12 9.11 -9.29
CA VAL A 149 -2.26 8.84 -10.17
C VAL A 149 -2.11 9.60 -11.47
N THR A 150 -1.82 10.90 -11.44
CA THR A 150 -1.63 11.70 -12.66
C THR A 150 -0.55 11.12 -13.55
N VAL A 151 0.61 10.75 -12.99
CA VAL A 151 1.70 10.13 -13.77
C VAL A 151 1.30 8.74 -14.31
N ALA A 152 0.56 7.95 -13.54
CA ALA A 152 0.07 6.64 -13.98
C ALA A 152 -0.87 6.73 -15.20
N TYR A 153 -1.77 7.72 -15.19
CA TYR A 153 -2.82 7.85 -16.21
C TYR A 153 -2.44 8.73 -17.40
N VAL A 154 -1.59 9.75 -17.20
CA VAL A 154 -1.23 10.73 -18.25
C VAL A 154 0.19 10.54 -18.76
N GLY A 155 1.13 10.10 -17.91
CA GLY A 155 2.57 10.11 -18.18
C GLY A 155 3.12 8.90 -18.95
N GLY A 156 2.28 8.04 -19.53
CA GLY A 156 2.73 6.82 -20.23
C GLY A 156 3.29 5.72 -19.32
N GLY A 157 2.94 5.74 -18.02
CA GLY A 157 3.45 4.85 -16.98
C GLY A 157 2.97 3.40 -17.09
N HIS A 158 3.54 2.65 -18.03
CA HIS A 158 3.32 1.19 -18.16
C HIS A 158 4.59 0.42 -18.59
N SER A 159 5.76 1.06 -18.61
CA SER A 159 6.94 0.55 -19.31
C SER A 159 7.87 -0.35 -18.48
N ASP A 160 7.73 -0.42 -17.16
CA ASP A 160 8.52 -1.32 -16.31
C ASP A 160 7.71 -1.83 -15.11
N VAL A 161 7.70 -3.15 -14.89
CA VAL A 161 6.82 -3.85 -13.92
C VAL A 161 7.45 -3.87 -12.50
N SER A 162 8.25 -2.87 -12.11
CA SER A 162 8.86 -2.82 -10.77
C SER A 162 7.88 -2.25 -9.73
N LYS A 163 7.30 -3.16 -8.94
CA LYS A 163 6.04 -3.05 -8.19
C LYS A 163 5.81 -1.96 -7.14
N ARG A 164 6.81 -1.20 -6.69
CA ARG A 164 6.63 -0.32 -5.51
C ARG A 164 7.43 0.98 -5.58
N GLY A 165 7.95 1.31 -6.75
CA GLY A 165 8.95 2.38 -6.87
C GLY A 165 10.28 2.04 -6.19
N VAL A 166 11.23 2.96 -6.28
CA VAL A 166 12.57 2.85 -5.72
C VAL A 166 12.61 3.63 -4.41
N SER A 167 13.13 3.03 -3.34
CA SER A 167 13.32 3.69 -2.04
C SER A 167 14.19 4.95 -2.16
N TRP A 168 13.67 6.08 -1.67
CA TRP A 168 14.44 7.33 -1.58
C TRP A 168 15.68 7.14 -0.70
N ILE A 169 15.52 6.43 0.43
CA ILE A 169 16.62 6.12 1.35
C ILE A 169 17.70 5.29 0.63
N TYR A 170 17.29 4.26 -0.12
CA TYR A 170 18.21 3.47 -0.94
C TYR A 170 18.96 4.32 -1.96
N THR A 171 18.24 5.17 -2.70
CA THR A 171 18.86 6.04 -3.71
C THR A 171 19.87 6.98 -3.09
N ILE A 172 19.54 7.60 -1.96
CA ILE A 172 20.44 8.51 -1.22
C ILE A 172 21.67 7.75 -0.74
N LEU A 173 21.50 6.58 -0.13
CA LEU A 173 22.62 5.78 0.37
C LEU A 173 23.54 5.32 -0.78
N VAL A 174 22.98 4.86 -1.90
CA VAL A 174 23.78 4.48 -3.08
C VAL A 174 24.56 5.66 -3.63
N TRP A 175 23.95 6.86 -3.67
CA TRP A 175 24.62 8.07 -4.10
C TRP A 175 25.77 8.45 -3.13
N MET A 176 25.51 8.44 -1.82
CA MET A 176 26.52 8.76 -0.79
C MET A 176 27.71 7.79 -0.82
N PHE A 177 27.45 6.50 -0.98
CA PHE A 177 28.49 5.46 -0.98
C PHE A 177 28.98 5.09 -2.39
N SER A 178 28.61 5.85 -3.42
CA SER A 178 28.96 5.57 -4.83
C SER A 178 30.47 5.48 -5.08
N LYS A 179 31.27 6.22 -4.30
CA LYS A 179 32.74 6.22 -4.37
C LYS A 179 33.39 5.05 -3.62
N LEU A 180 32.65 4.37 -2.76
CA LEU A 180 33.12 3.27 -1.91
C LEU A 180 32.67 1.93 -2.48
N ARG A 181 33.43 1.41 -3.46
CA ARG A 181 33.10 0.18 -4.24
C ARG A 181 32.89 -1.10 -3.39
N TRP A 182 33.34 -1.09 -2.15
CA TRP A 182 33.24 -2.19 -1.17
C TRP A 182 31.85 -2.29 -0.53
N ILE A 183 31.11 -1.18 -0.46
CA ILE A 183 29.83 -1.12 0.25
C ILE A 183 28.71 -1.46 -0.74
N LYS A 184 28.23 -2.71 -0.68
CA LYS A 184 27.06 -3.15 -1.45
C LYS A 184 25.80 -2.93 -0.64
N ILE A 185 25.01 -1.94 -1.06
CA ILE A 185 23.75 -1.61 -0.41
C ILE A 185 22.65 -2.53 -0.92
N ASN A 186 22.02 -3.26 -0.01
CA ASN A 186 20.93 -4.17 -0.33
C ASN A 186 19.58 -3.43 -0.35
N PRO A 187 18.90 -3.29 -1.50
CA PRO A 187 17.62 -2.57 -1.59
C PRO A 187 16.50 -3.27 -0.82
N PHE A 188 16.54 -4.61 -0.70
CA PHE A 188 15.55 -5.35 0.08
C PHE A 188 15.70 -5.08 1.57
N PHE A 189 16.94 -5.02 2.08
CA PHE A 189 17.17 -4.71 3.50
C PHE A 189 16.70 -3.30 3.86
N ILE A 190 16.98 -2.32 3.01
CA ILE A 190 16.52 -0.94 3.25
C ILE A 190 15.00 -0.86 3.19
N GLY A 191 14.38 -1.40 2.15
CA GLY A 191 12.94 -1.34 2.00
C GLY A 191 12.17 -2.13 3.06
N CYS A 192 12.64 -3.31 3.45
CA CYS A 192 11.89 -4.25 4.29
C CYS A 192 12.19 -4.08 5.78
N VAL A 193 13.37 -3.55 6.13
CA VAL A 193 13.82 -3.45 7.52
C VAL A 193 14.00 -1.99 7.91
N ILE A 194 14.87 -1.26 7.21
CA ILE A 194 15.25 0.10 7.63
C ILE A 194 14.08 1.08 7.54
N GLU A 195 13.39 1.13 6.40
CA GLU A 195 12.25 2.03 6.22
C GLU A 195 11.11 1.75 7.22
N PRO A 196 10.63 0.49 7.38
CA PRO A 196 9.62 0.18 8.39
C PRO A 196 10.07 0.50 9.82
N ALA A 197 11.33 0.22 10.15
CA ALA A 197 11.88 0.53 11.47
C ALA A 197 11.91 2.04 11.74
N ILE A 198 12.24 2.86 10.75
CA ILE A 198 12.18 4.32 10.86
C ILE A 198 10.75 4.77 11.13
N VAL A 199 9.77 4.27 10.37
CA VAL A 199 8.36 4.63 10.54
C VAL A 199 7.83 4.20 11.92
N ILE A 200 8.14 2.98 12.34
CA ILE A 200 7.77 2.49 13.68
C ILE A 200 8.44 3.33 14.77
N GLY A 201 9.72 3.65 14.62
CA GLY A 201 10.48 4.50 15.52
C GLY A 201 9.90 5.92 15.63
N CYS A 202 9.47 6.51 14.51
CA CYS A 202 8.74 7.78 14.50
C CYS A 202 7.44 7.68 15.30
N GLY A 203 6.70 6.57 15.16
CA GLY A 203 5.50 6.33 15.96
C GLY A 203 5.80 6.25 17.46
N VAL A 204 6.85 5.53 17.86
CA VAL A 204 7.29 5.45 19.27
C VAL A 204 7.71 6.81 19.81
N ALA A 205 8.51 7.56 19.05
CA ALA A 205 8.93 8.90 19.43
C ALA A 205 7.73 9.82 19.59
N ILE A 206 6.78 9.79 18.64
CA ILE A 206 5.62 10.67 18.68
C ILE A 206 4.69 10.35 19.84
N TRP A 207 4.49 9.07 20.12
CA TRP A 207 3.75 8.62 21.30
C TRP A 207 4.42 9.09 22.60
N THR A 208 5.75 8.93 22.70
CA THR A 208 6.48 9.26 23.93
C THR A 208 6.48 10.76 24.21
N TYR A 209 6.78 11.59 23.20
CA TYR A 209 6.96 13.03 23.39
C TYR A 209 5.68 13.85 23.28
N TRP A 210 4.69 13.41 22.49
CA TRP A 210 3.46 14.17 22.25
C TRP A 210 2.18 13.42 22.62
N GLN A 211 2.27 12.19 23.16
CA GLN A 211 1.13 11.37 23.59
C GLN A 211 0.08 11.11 22.48
N ASP A 212 0.49 11.27 21.23
CA ASP A 212 -0.38 11.11 20.06
C ASP A 212 -0.49 9.63 19.69
N THR A 213 -1.43 8.96 20.35
CA THR A 213 -1.61 7.50 20.28
C THR A 213 -2.09 7.05 18.89
N TYR A 214 -2.97 7.82 18.26
CA TYR A 214 -3.54 7.46 16.95
C TYR A 214 -2.51 7.57 15.84
N PHE A 215 -1.70 8.63 15.83
CA PHE A 215 -0.59 8.71 14.89
C PHE A 215 0.40 7.56 15.08
N ALA A 216 0.74 7.24 16.34
CA ALA A 216 1.68 6.18 16.65
C ALA A 216 1.19 4.80 16.18
N ILE A 217 -0.06 4.45 16.48
CA ILE A 217 -0.69 3.20 16.01
C ILE A 217 -0.69 3.16 14.48
N TRP A 218 -1.03 4.26 13.82
CA TRP A 218 -1.00 4.33 12.37
C TRP A 218 0.41 4.07 11.80
N CYS A 219 1.45 4.66 12.38
CA CYS A 219 2.84 4.38 12.04
C CYS A 219 3.22 2.91 12.21
N TRP A 220 2.80 2.28 13.32
CA TRP A 220 3.07 0.86 13.55
C TRP A 220 2.35 -0.04 12.56
N MET A 221 1.09 0.28 12.24
CA MET A 221 0.31 -0.42 11.23
C MET A 221 0.96 -0.28 9.84
N MET A 222 1.37 0.93 9.45
CA MET A 222 2.08 1.21 8.20
C MET A 222 3.38 0.40 8.08
N GLY A 223 4.26 0.51 9.08
CA GLY A 223 5.54 -0.21 9.08
C GLY A 223 5.35 -1.73 9.08
N GLY A 224 4.44 -2.24 9.91
CA GLY A 224 4.14 -3.68 9.98
C GLY A 224 3.55 -4.22 8.68
N CYS A 225 2.61 -3.51 8.06
CA CYS A 225 2.01 -3.90 6.79
C CYS A 225 3.04 -3.87 5.65
N GLU A 226 3.86 -2.82 5.55
CA GLU A 226 4.90 -2.74 4.51
C GLU A 226 5.95 -3.86 4.67
N LEU A 227 6.39 -4.14 5.90
CA LEU A 227 7.28 -5.26 6.21
C LEU A 227 6.66 -6.59 5.78
N TRP A 228 5.42 -6.86 6.19
CA TRP A 228 4.71 -8.10 5.82
C TRP A 228 4.60 -8.24 4.31
N GLN A 229 4.24 -7.17 3.61
CA GLN A 229 4.10 -7.20 2.17
C GLN A 229 5.43 -7.47 1.45
N GLN A 230 6.52 -6.85 1.88
CA GLN A 230 7.82 -7.10 1.27
C GLN A 230 8.32 -8.52 1.51
N LEU A 231 8.04 -9.11 2.68
CA LEU A 231 8.33 -10.52 2.96
C LEU A 231 7.54 -11.46 2.04
N VAL A 232 6.23 -11.24 1.90
CA VAL A 232 5.35 -12.05 1.03
C VAL A 232 5.79 -11.94 -0.43
N ASP A 233 6.08 -10.71 -0.89
CA ASP A 233 6.53 -10.46 -2.27
C ASP A 233 7.87 -11.15 -2.54
N LYS A 234 8.81 -11.10 -1.58
CA LYS A 234 10.11 -11.76 -1.69
C LYS A 234 9.99 -13.28 -1.68
N SER A 235 9.18 -13.84 -0.77
CA SER A 235 8.92 -15.27 -0.69
C SER A 235 8.34 -15.80 -2.00
N THR A 236 7.33 -15.10 -2.54
CA THR A 236 6.70 -15.45 -3.82
C THR A 236 7.72 -15.42 -4.96
N SER A 237 8.58 -14.40 -5.02
CA SER A 237 9.63 -14.30 -6.03
C SER A 237 10.65 -15.44 -5.93
N LEU A 238 11.03 -15.86 -4.72
CA LEU A 238 11.98 -16.95 -4.52
C LEU A 238 11.38 -18.30 -4.90
N HIS A 239 10.13 -18.55 -4.52
CA HIS A 239 9.42 -19.77 -4.89
C HIS A 239 9.27 -19.93 -6.42
N GLN A 240 9.01 -18.84 -7.12
CA GLN A 240 8.97 -18.87 -8.59
C GLN A 240 10.35 -19.17 -9.18
N GLN A 241 11.40 -18.57 -8.64
CA GLN A 241 12.77 -18.86 -9.08
C GLN A 241 13.17 -20.31 -8.83
N SER A 242 12.70 -20.94 -7.73
CA SER A 242 12.96 -22.35 -7.49
C SER A 242 12.23 -23.26 -8.49
N ILE A 243 10.97 -22.95 -8.84
CA ILE A 243 10.22 -23.72 -9.85
C ILE A 243 10.92 -23.62 -11.22
N LEU A 244 11.40 -22.43 -11.59
CA LEU A 244 12.08 -22.21 -12.88
C LEU A 244 13.47 -22.84 -12.98
N ARG A 245 14.05 -23.24 -11.84
CA ARG A 245 15.37 -23.88 -11.76
C ARG A 245 15.29 -25.41 -11.57
N ALA A 246 14.09 -25.93 -11.30
CA ALA A 246 13.80 -27.36 -11.21
C ALA A 246 13.49 -27.92 -12.60
#